data_AF-A0A3C1LD61-F1
#
_entry.id   AF-A0A3C1LD61-F1
#
_cell.length_a   1.000
_cell.length_b   1.000
_cell.length_c   1.000
_cell.angle_alpha   90.00
_cell.angle_beta   90.00
_cell.angle_gamma   90.00
#
_symmetry.space_group_name_H-M   'P 1'
#
loop_
_entity.id
_entity.type
_entity.pdbx_description
1 polymer ?
#
loop_
_entity_poly.entity_id
_entity_poly.type
_entity_poly.pdbx_seq_one_letter_code
_entity_poly.pdbx_strand_id
1 'polypeptide(L)' 'IADEFNQKGEICKKNGIRFAYHNHDYTFKLVGGQMPQDVLMNNTDANLVDFEMDMYWVVTAGAS' A
#
# COMPACT_ATOMS: atom_id res chain seq x y z
N ILE A 1 -3.21 -9.01 -4.29
CA ILE A 1 -2.48 -7.72 -4.44
C ILE A 1 -1.37 -7.62 -3.40
N ALA A 2 -1.64 -7.75 -2.09
CA ALA A 2 -0.58 -7.70 -1.07
C ALA A 2 0.55 -8.74 -1.29
N ASP A 3 0.22 -10.00 -1.58
CA ASP A 3 1.23 -11.03 -1.88
C ASP A 3 2.08 -10.70 -3.11
N GLU A 4 1.46 -10.10 -4.13
CA GLU A 4 2.16 -9.66 -5.33
C GLU A 4 3.12 -8.50 -5.02
N PHE A 5 2.76 -7.61 -4.10
CA PHE A 5 3.65 -6.55 -3.62
C PHE A 5 4.81 -7.11 -2.82
N ASN A 6 4.59 -8.12 -1.98
CA ASN A 6 5.66 -8.81 -1.27
C ASN A 6 6.64 -9.48 -2.26
N GLN A 7 6.12 -10.15 -3.29
CA GLN A 7 6.95 -10.74 -4.35
C GLN A 7 7.77 -9.69 -5.11
N LYS A 8 7.18 -8.55 -5.46
CA LYS A 8 7.89 -7.42 -6.09
C LYS A 8 8.93 -6.81 -5.15
N GLY A 9 8.59 -6.64 -3.86
CA GLY A 9 9.49 -6.17 -2.83
C GLY A 9 10.71 -7.06 -2.66
N GLU A 10 10.55 -8.38 -2.68
CA GLU A 10 11.66 -9.34 -2.68
C GLU A 10 12.58 -9.17 -3.89
N ILE A 11 12.00 -9.02 -5.09
CA ILE A 11 12.77 -8.80 -6.32
C ILE A 11 13.55 -7.48 -6.24
N CYS A 12 12.89 -6.39 -5.82
CA CYS A 12 13.52 -5.08 -5.67
C CYS A 12 14.66 -5.14 -4.64
N LYS A 13 14.42 -5.74 -3.46
CA LYS A 13 15.40 -5.86 -2.37
C LYS A 13 16.63 -6.65 -2.79
N LYS A 14 16.48 -7.74 -3.55
CA LYS A 14 17.60 -8.51 -4.12
C LYS A 14 18.49 -7.67 -5.04
N ASN A 15 17.95 -6.62 -5.64
CA ASN A 15 18.67 -5.69 -6.50
C ASN A 15 19.05 -4.38 -5.79
N GLY A 16 18.91 -4.30 -4.46
CA GLY A 16 19.25 -3.11 -3.68
C GLY A 16 18.27 -1.93 -3.86
N ILE A 17 17.07 -2.19 -4.37
CA ILE A 17 16.01 -1.19 -4.60
C ILE A 17 14.92 -1.37 -3.54
N ARG A 18 14.35 -0.27 -3.05
CA ARG A 18 13.17 -0.30 -2.18
C ARG A 18 11.90 -0.24 -3.03
N PHE A 19 10.95 -1.12 -2.76
CA PHE A 19 9.63 -1.10 -3.38
C PHE A 19 8.67 -0.31 -2.48
N ALA A 20 7.98 0.67 -3.06
CA ALA A 20 6.98 1.46 -2.35
C ALA A 20 5.66 1.47 -3.11
N TYR A 21 4.55 1.43 -2.38
CA TYR A 21 3.22 1.64 -2.93
C TYR A 21 2.74 3.07 -2.64
N HIS A 22 2.24 3.73 -3.67
CA HIS A 22 1.69 5.08 -3.60
C HIS A 22 0.16 5.00 -3.69
N ASN A 23 -0.54 5.42 -2.63
CA ASN A 23 -2.00 5.32 -2.53
C ASN A 23 -2.73 6.32 -3.44
N HIS A 24 -3.97 6.01 -3.80
CA HIS A 24 -4.89 6.90 -4.53
C HIS A 24 -6.30 6.83 -3.94
N ASP A 25 -7.24 7.62 -4.44
CA ASP A 25 -8.62 7.73 -3.93
C ASP A 25 -9.34 6.38 -3.68
N TYR A 26 -9.15 5.41 -4.58
CA TYR A 26 -9.82 4.11 -4.50
C TYR A 26 -9.40 3.28 -3.28
N THR A 27 -8.20 3.51 -2.74
CA THR A 27 -7.71 2.78 -1.57
C THR A 27 -8.45 3.15 -0.29
N PHE A 28 -9.16 4.28 -0.31
CA PHE A 28 -9.94 4.80 0.82
C PHE A 28 -11.46 4.57 0.67
N LYS A 29 -11.88 3.78 -0.32
CA LYS A 29 -13.29 3.39 -0.52
C LYS A 29 -13.49 1.96 -0.04
N LEU A 30 -14.51 1.72 0.79
CA LEU A 30 -14.80 0.38 1.29
C LEU A 30 -15.11 -0.58 0.13
N VAL A 31 -14.42 -1.72 0.13
CA VAL A 31 -14.68 -2.84 -0.77
C VAL A 31 -14.93 -4.07 0.08
N GLY A 32 -16.13 -4.66 -0.03
CA GLY A 32 -16.50 -5.83 0.79
C GLY A 32 -16.48 -5.55 2.31
N GLY A 33 -16.69 -4.29 2.72
CA GLY A 33 -16.68 -3.89 4.12
C GLY A 33 -15.29 -3.65 4.72
N GLN A 34 -14.22 -3.74 3.94
CA GLN A 34 -12.84 -3.46 4.38
C GLN A 34 -12.26 -2.27 3.63
N MET A 35 -11.37 -1.53 4.29
CA MET A 35 -10.59 -0.47 3.68
C MET A 35 -9.41 -1.09 2.91
N PRO A 36 -9.32 -0.95 1.58
CA PRO A 36 -8.21 -1.54 0.82
C PRO A 36 -6.84 -1.06 1.29
N GLN A 37 -6.71 0.20 1.72
CA GLN A 37 -5.47 0.71 2.31
C GLN A 37 -5.04 -0.10 3.54
N ASP A 38 -5.96 -0.39 4.47
CA ASP A 38 -5.68 -1.21 5.65
C ASP A 38 -5.33 -2.65 5.28
N VAL A 39 -6.02 -3.20 4.28
CA VAL A 39 -5.73 -4.55 3.78
C VAL A 39 -4.30 -4.62 3.21
N LEU A 40 -3.87 -3.61 2.44
CA LEU A 40 -2.50 -3.56 1.93
C LEU A 40 -1.51 -3.44 3.08
N MET A 41 -1.69 -2.48 3.99
CA MET A 41 -0.76 -2.24 5.11
C MET A 41 -0.64 -3.45 6.05
N ASN A 42 -1.74 -4.13 6.35
CA ASN A 42 -1.73 -5.27 7.29
C ASN A 42 -1.22 -6.57 6.67
N ASN A 43 -1.24 -6.71 5.34
CA ASN A 43 -0.88 -7.96 4.66
C ASN A 43 0.41 -7.88 3.83
N THR A 44 1.09 -6.73 3.81
CA THR A 44 2.44 -6.60 3.25
C THR A 44 3.52 -6.69 4.35
N ASP A 45 4.68 -7.24 4.02
CA ASP A 45 5.84 -7.24 4.92
C ASP A 45 6.50 -5.86 4.93
N ALA A 46 6.60 -5.26 6.11
CA ALA A 46 7.24 -3.95 6.32
C ALA A 46 8.74 -3.92 5.94
N ASN A 47 9.39 -5.06 5.78
CA ASN A 47 10.78 -5.16 5.30
C ASN A 47 10.91 -5.23 3.78
N LEU A 48 9.78 -5.29 3.05
CA LEU A 48 9.70 -5.49 1.62
C LEU A 48 8.91 -4.38 0.91
N VAL A 49 7.90 -3.82 1.58
CA VAL A 49 6.98 -2.84 1.00
C VAL A 49 6.92 -1.60 1.88
N ASP A 50 7.33 -0.47 1.32
CA ASP A 50 7.09 0.86 1.88
C ASP A 50 5.77 1.44 1.37
N PHE A 51 5.28 2.48 2.05
CA PHE A 51 4.12 3.25 1.62
C PHE A 51 4.52 4.72 1.45
N GLU A 52 4.36 5.23 0.24
CA GLU A 52 4.44 6.66 -0.04
C GLU A 52 3.04 7.25 0.11
N MET A 53 2.82 7.95 1.21
CA MET A 53 1.49 8.45 1.55
C MET A 53 1.16 9.72 0.75
N ASP A 54 0.19 9.63 -0.16
CA ASP A 54 -0.41 10.81 -0.77
C ASP A 54 -1.45 11.42 0.17
N MET A 55 -1.06 12.51 0.84
CA MET A 55 -1.91 13.24 1.79
C MET A 55 -3.13 13.89 1.14
N TYR A 56 -3.07 14.24 -0.15
CA TYR A 56 -4.21 14.84 -0.85
C TYR A 56 -5.36 13.83 -0.92
N TRP A 57 -5.06 12.56 -1.17
CA TRP A 57 -6.08 11.51 -1.22
C TRP A 57 -6.60 11.09 0.15
N VAL A 58 -5.77 11.17 1.20
CA VAL A 58 -6.23 10.96 2.60
C VAL A 58 -7.28 12.00 3.00
N VAL A 59 -7.01 13.28 2.70
CA VAL A 59 -7.93 14.39 3.04
C VAL A 59 -9.17 14.38 2.16
N THR A 60 -9.03 14.14 0.85
CA THR A 60 -10.17 14.12 -0.09
C THR A 60 -11.12 12.94 0.16
N ALA A 61 -10.61 11.84 0.70
CA ALA A 61 -11.42 10.69 1.11
C ALA A 61 -12.12 10.86 2.47
N GLY A 62 -11.90 11.99 3.17
CA GLY A 62 -12.50 12.25 4.48
C GLY A 62 -11.94 11.37 5.60
N ALA A 63 -10.73 10.83 5.44
CA ALA A 63 -10.08 9.92 6.39
C ALA A 63 -9.35 10.66 7.54
N SER A 64 -9.91 11.78 8.01
CA SER A 64 -9.39 12.61 9.11
C SER A 64 -10.36 12.68 10.27
#